data_AF-A0A7W1VED5-F1
#
_entry.id   AF-A0A7W1VED5-F1
#
_cell.length_a   1.000
_cell.length_b   1.000
_cell.length_c   1.000
_cell.angle_alpha   90.00
_cell.angle_beta   90.00
_cell.angle_gamma   90.00
#
_symmetry.space_group_name_H-M   'P 1'
#
loop_
_entity.id
_entity.type
_entity.pdbx_description
1 polymer ?
#
loop_
_entity_poly.entity_id
_entity_poly.type
_entity_poly.pdbx_seq_one_letter_code
_entity_poly.pdbx_strand_id
1 'polypeptide(L)'
;MITFILIFFIAVITVGLLSVLGFAFYLRGRNKSLETKNQKQFDDAPPYRPLFAPTDEEISALEREEQAKLEAEQKEAEDKVLSEKSEKVREFEKVWRNEPNKQNTIELLRLAAESESAAVFSQTAESVIQVWHNEQAGGLSKKDLADLLDSHLRILPQQERLSGAMFWIKREIENLRRKSESKS
;
A
#
# COMPACT_ATOMS: atom_id res chain seq x y z
N MET A 1 -39.26 -1.92 5.99
CA MET A 1 -38.07 -2.74 6.32
C MET A 1 -36.80 -1.88 6.43
N ILE A 2 -36.48 -1.06 5.43
CA ILE A 2 -35.30 -0.17 5.44
C ILE A 2 -35.28 0.81 6.63
N THR A 3 -36.44 1.36 6.99
CA THR A 3 -36.58 2.30 8.13
C THR A 3 -36.26 1.67 9.49
N PHE A 4 -36.63 0.40 9.70
CA PHE A 4 -36.33 -0.32 10.95
C PHE A 4 -34.84 -0.62 11.10
N ILE A 5 -34.18 -0.96 9.98
CA ILE A 5 -32.73 -1.21 9.96
C ILE A 5 -31.98 0.08 10.31
N LEU A 6 -32.38 1.22 9.74
CA LEU A 6 -31.73 2.51 10.00
C LEU A 6 -31.86 2.95 11.47
N ILE A 7 -33.03 2.77 12.09
CA ILE A 7 -33.26 3.11 13.51
C ILE A 7 -32.40 2.24 14.42
N PHE A 8 -32.26 0.95 14.10
CA PHE A 8 -31.43 0.02 14.88
C PHE A 8 -29.94 0.43 14.85
N PHE A 9 -29.40 0.79 13.69
CA PHE A 9 -28.01 1.24 13.58
C PHE A 9 -27.74 2.53 14.37
N ILE A 10 -28.65 3.50 14.34
CA ILE A 10 -28.52 4.73 15.11
C ILE A 10 -28.51 4.42 16.62
N ALA A 11 -29.40 3.52 17.09
CA ALA A 11 -29.43 3.13 18.49
C ALA A 11 -28.11 2.49 18.95
N VAL A 12 -27.53 1.57 18.15
CA VAL A 12 -26.25 0.92 18.49
C VAL A 12 -25.10 1.93 18.56
N ILE A 13 -25.03 2.88 17.63
CA ILE A 13 -23.99 3.92 17.61
C ILE A 13 -24.10 4.82 18.84
N THR A 14 -25.31 5.23 19.22
CA THR A 14 -25.51 6.10 20.39
C THR A 14 -25.12 5.44 21.71
N VAL A 15 -25.42 4.15 21.89
CA VAL A 15 -25.00 3.39 23.08
C VAL A 15 -23.48 3.22 23.10
N GLY A 16 -22.86 2.98 21.95
CA GLY A 16 -21.40 2.92 21.83
C GLY A 16 -20.70 4.22 22.25
N LEU A 17 -21.19 5.36 21.77
CA LEU A 17 -20.65 6.68 22.11
C LEU A 17 -20.77 7.00 23.60
N LEU A 18 -21.90 6.67 24.23
CA LEU A 18 -22.10 6.89 25.67
C LEU A 18 -21.15 6.04 26.53
N SER A 19 -20.85 4.82 26.12
CA SER A 19 -19.91 3.93 26.83
C SER A 19 -18.47 4.48 26.81
N VAL A 20 -18.00 4.97 25.66
CA VAL A 20 -16.66 5.56 25.52
C VAL A 20 -16.51 6.83 26.37
N LEU A 21 -17.53 7.69 26.39
CA LEU A 21 -17.53 8.90 27.23
C LEU A 21 -17.48 8.57 28.72
N GLY A 22 -18.27 7.57 29.17
CA GLY A 22 -18.23 7.11 30.56
C GLY A 22 -16.87 6.55 30.95
N PHE A 23 -16.24 5.77 30.07
CA PHE A 23 -14.91 5.19 30.31
C PHE A 23 -13.82 6.26 30.39
N ALA A 24 -13.86 7.27 29.51
CA ALA A 24 -12.92 8.40 29.54
C ALA A 24 -13.05 9.21 30.85
N PHE A 25 -14.28 9.41 31.34
CA PHE A 25 -14.51 10.13 32.60
C PHE A 25 -14.04 9.31 33.81
N TYR A 26 -14.24 7.99 33.79
CA TYR A 26 -13.75 7.07 34.82
C TYR A 26 -12.22 7.07 34.91
N LEU A 27 -11.53 7.02 33.76
CA LEU A 27 -10.06 7.11 33.72
C LEU A 27 -9.55 8.47 34.23
N ARG A 28 -10.24 9.57 33.89
CA ARG A 28 -9.86 10.91 34.34
C ARG A 28 -10.00 11.11 35.86
N GLY A 29 -10.95 10.42 36.49
CA GLY A 29 -11.14 10.44 37.95
C GLY A 29 -10.02 9.75 38.73
N ARG A 30 -9.39 8.72 38.15
CA ARG A 30 -8.34 7.93 38.83
C ARG A 30 -7.01 8.66 38.99
N ASN A 31 -6.69 9.62 38.11
CA ASN A 31 -5.40 10.31 38.14
C ASN A 31 -5.31 11.49 39.12
N LYS A 32 -6.35 11.76 39.92
CA LYS A 32 -6.38 12.93 40.83
C LYS A 32 -5.89 12.68 42.26
N SER A 33 -5.43 11.49 42.62
CA SER A 33 -5.16 11.16 44.04
C SER A 33 -3.72 10.75 44.38
N LEU A 34 -2.71 11.26 43.67
CA LEU A 34 -1.31 11.12 44.07
C LEU A 34 -0.58 12.47 43.94
N GLU A 35 -1.09 13.50 44.60
CA GLU A 35 -0.23 14.62 45.04
C GLU A 35 0.63 14.10 46.19
N THR A 36 1.74 13.48 45.81
CA THR A 36 2.79 13.05 46.71
C THR A 36 3.38 14.30 47.37
N LYS A 37 3.06 14.43 48.66
CA LYS A 37 3.54 15.42 49.61
C LYS A 37 5.05 15.64 49.44
N ASN A 38 5.38 16.83 48.95
CA ASN A 38 6.69 17.46 48.82
C ASN A 38 7.62 17.09 50.00
N GLN A 39 8.48 16.08 49.78
CA GLN A 39 9.58 15.73 50.66
C GLN A 39 10.74 16.66 50.31
N LYS A 40 11.24 17.38 51.32
CA LYS A 40 12.37 18.31 51.23
C LYS A 40 13.52 17.69 50.43
N GLN A 41 13.75 18.25 49.26
CA GLN A 41 14.91 18.01 48.40
C GLN A 41 16.17 18.33 49.20
N PHE A 42 16.96 17.30 49.51
CA PHE A 42 18.34 17.47 49.94
C PHE A 42 19.14 17.93 48.71
N ASP A 43 19.98 18.94 48.88
CA ASP A 43 20.84 19.47 47.82
C ASP A 43 21.62 18.34 47.13
N ASP A 44 21.45 18.30 45.80
CA ASP A 44 21.73 17.18 44.91
C ASP A 44 23.19 16.74 44.96
N ALA A 45 23.45 15.59 45.59
CA ALA A 45 24.64 14.83 45.24
C ALA A 45 24.56 14.51 43.73
N PRO A 46 25.62 14.75 42.94
CA PRO A 46 25.59 14.41 41.52
C PRO A 46 25.21 12.93 41.40
N PRO A 47 24.23 12.57 40.54
CA PRO A 47 23.74 11.21 40.42
C PRO A 47 24.93 10.30 40.09
N TYR A 48 25.40 9.54 41.08
CA TYR A 48 26.51 8.64 40.91
C TYR A 48 26.07 7.49 40.01
N ARG A 49 26.45 7.55 38.74
CA ARG A 49 26.29 6.45 37.83
C ARG A 49 27.15 5.27 38.31
N PRO A 50 26.59 4.05 38.44
CA PRO A 50 27.41 2.91 38.77
C PRO A 50 28.44 2.72 37.65
N LEU A 51 29.67 2.35 38.02
CA LEU A 51 30.84 2.25 37.13
C LEU A 51 30.63 1.36 35.89
N PHE A 52 29.54 0.58 35.85
CA PHE A 52 29.20 -0.37 34.80
C PHE A 52 27.82 -0.16 34.17
N ALA A 53 27.05 0.87 34.55
CA ALA A 53 25.84 1.19 33.77
C ALA A 53 26.29 1.75 32.42
N PRO A 54 25.66 1.34 31.30
CA PRO A 54 25.88 1.97 30.00
C PRO A 54 25.66 3.48 30.06
N THR A 55 26.36 4.23 29.22
CA THR A 55 26.12 5.67 29.07
C THR A 55 24.79 5.86 28.34
N ASP A 56 24.09 6.97 28.57
CA ASP A 56 22.88 7.27 27.79
C ASP A 56 23.18 7.31 26.27
N GLU A 57 24.41 7.71 25.92
CA GLU A 57 24.91 7.68 24.55
C GLU A 57 25.06 6.25 24.00
N GLU A 58 25.61 5.32 24.79
CA GLU A 58 25.74 3.89 24.45
C GLU A 58 24.37 3.24 24.28
N ILE A 59 23.39 3.58 25.13
CA ILE A 59 22.00 3.10 25.01
C ILE A 59 21.40 3.59 23.69
N SER A 60 21.51 4.89 23.40
CA SER A 60 20.97 5.47 22.15
C SER A 60 21.67 4.94 20.89
N ALA A 61 22.94 4.57 20.98
CA ALA A 61 23.68 3.97 19.87
C ALA A 61 23.19 2.54 19.61
N LEU A 62 23.00 1.75 20.67
CA LEU A 62 22.48 0.39 20.61
C LEU A 62 21.05 0.36 20.05
N GLU A 63 20.18 1.27 20.51
CA GLU A 63 18.80 1.39 20.00
C GLU A 63 18.77 1.75 18.50
N ARG A 64 19.65 2.66 18.04
CA ARG A 64 19.76 3.01 16.62
C ARG A 64 20.26 1.84 15.78
N GLU A 65 21.22 1.07 16.29
CA GLU A 65 21.72 -0.13 15.62
C GLU A 65 20.63 -1.20 15.51
N GLU A 66 19.88 -1.43 16.59
CA GLU A 66 18.76 -2.38 16.59
C GLU A 66 17.64 -1.93 15.63
N GLN A 67 17.28 -0.64 15.64
CA GLN A 67 16.29 -0.09 14.70
C GLN A 67 16.75 -0.22 13.25
N ALA A 68 18.00 0.14 12.95
CA ALA A 68 18.55 0.01 11.60
C ALA A 68 18.56 -1.46 11.13
N LYS A 69 18.84 -2.41 12.04
CA LYS A 69 18.78 -3.84 11.74
C LYS A 69 17.35 -4.31 11.44
N LEU A 70 16.37 -3.86 12.23
CA LEU A 70 14.95 -4.18 12.01
C LEU A 70 14.43 -3.61 10.69
N GLU A 71 14.78 -2.35 10.38
CA GLU A 71 14.41 -1.72 9.10
C GLU A 71 15.05 -2.43 7.91
N ALA A 72 16.31 -2.85 8.02
CA ALA A 72 16.99 -3.60 6.97
C ALA A 72 16.33 -4.97 6.74
N GLU A 73 15.98 -5.69 7.81
CA GLU A 73 15.29 -6.99 7.73
C GLU A 73 13.89 -6.85 7.11
N GLN A 74 13.14 -5.81 7.50
CA GLN A 74 11.82 -5.52 6.91
C GLN A 74 11.94 -5.23 5.42
N LYS A 75 12.90 -4.39 5.03
CA LYS A 75 13.13 -4.05 3.63
C LYS A 75 13.52 -5.28 2.80
N GLU A 76 14.38 -6.14 3.32
CA GLU A 76 14.77 -7.39 2.65
C GLU A 76 13.55 -8.32 2.46
N ALA A 77 12.69 -8.42 3.47
CA ALA A 77 11.46 -9.20 3.37
C ALA A 77 10.48 -8.62 2.33
N GLU A 78 10.32 -7.31 2.27
CA GLU A 78 9.51 -6.62 1.26
C GLU A 78 10.07 -6.84 -0.15
N ASP A 79 11.37 -6.65 -0.35
CA ASP A 79 12.04 -6.86 -1.64
C ASP A 79 11.88 -8.31 -2.13
N LYS A 80 11.95 -9.29 -1.21
CA LYS A 80 11.71 -10.70 -1.54
C LYS A 80 10.28 -10.94 -2.00
N VAL A 81 9.28 -10.40 -1.30
CA VAL A 81 7.87 -10.54 -1.68
C VAL A 81 7.60 -9.90 -3.04
N LEU A 82 8.18 -8.74 -3.31
CA LEU A 82 8.08 -8.06 -4.61
C LEU A 82 8.74 -8.89 -5.73
N SER A 83 9.90 -9.49 -5.46
CA SER A 83 10.58 -10.39 -6.41
C SER A 83 9.70 -11.58 -6.77
N GLU A 84 9.13 -12.28 -5.77
CA GLU A 84 8.24 -13.43 -5.99
C GLU A 84 6.98 -13.05 -6.79
N LYS A 85 6.38 -11.90 -6.49
CA LYS A 85 5.25 -11.37 -7.27
C LYS A 85 5.64 -11.11 -8.73
N SER A 86 6.81 -10.51 -8.96
CA SER A 86 7.30 -10.22 -10.32
C SER A 86 7.60 -11.49 -11.12
N GLU A 87 8.08 -12.55 -10.47
CA GLU A 87 8.31 -13.85 -11.10
C GLU A 87 7.02 -14.51 -11.55
N LYS A 88 5.97 -14.47 -10.71
CA LYS A 88 4.62 -14.97 -11.08
C LYS A 88 4.08 -14.26 -12.32
N VAL A 89 4.27 -12.94 -12.42
CA VAL A 89 3.87 -12.17 -13.61
C VAL A 89 4.63 -12.67 -14.85
N ARG A 90 5.95 -12.88 -14.74
CA ARG A 90 6.78 -13.38 -15.85
C ARG A 90 6.42 -14.80 -16.28
N GLU A 91 6.11 -15.68 -15.33
CA GLU A 91 5.66 -17.04 -15.63
C GLU A 91 4.32 -17.02 -16.35
N PHE A 92 3.37 -16.22 -15.84
CA PHE A 92 2.05 -16.08 -16.46
C PHE A 92 2.14 -15.42 -17.84
N GLU A 93 3.04 -14.45 -18.04
CA GLU A 93 3.27 -13.81 -19.34
C GLU A 93 3.68 -14.84 -20.40
N LYS A 94 4.51 -15.83 -20.06
CA LYS A 94 4.89 -16.91 -21.01
C LYS A 94 3.66 -17.72 -21.44
N VAL A 95 2.77 -18.03 -20.51
CA VAL A 95 1.52 -18.76 -20.80
C VAL A 95 0.61 -17.90 -21.68
N TRP A 96 0.41 -16.64 -21.30
CA TRP A 96 -0.40 -15.68 -22.06
C TRP A 96 0.11 -15.45 -23.49
N ARG A 97 1.44 -15.41 -23.70
CA ARG A 97 2.02 -15.25 -25.04
C ARG A 97 1.68 -16.39 -26.00
N ASN A 98 1.48 -17.60 -25.48
CA ASN A 98 1.07 -18.74 -26.30
C ASN A 98 -0.41 -18.69 -26.68
N GLU A 99 -1.24 -18.02 -25.87
CA GLU A 99 -2.68 -17.90 -26.09
C GLU A 99 -3.19 -16.50 -25.68
N PRO A 100 -2.93 -15.47 -26.53
CA PRO A 100 -3.32 -14.10 -26.24
C PRO A 100 -4.82 -13.91 -26.46
N ASN A 101 -5.60 -14.09 -25.39
CA ASN A 101 -7.04 -13.84 -25.37
C ASN A 101 -7.42 -12.75 -24.36
N LYS A 102 -8.65 -12.23 -24.47
CA LYS A 102 -9.15 -11.14 -23.60
C LYS A 102 -9.06 -11.47 -22.11
N GLN A 103 -9.46 -12.69 -21.72
CA GLN A 103 -9.48 -13.12 -20.33
C GLN A 103 -8.07 -13.23 -19.75
N ASN A 104 -7.16 -13.88 -20.47
CA ASN A 104 -5.75 -14.00 -20.07
C ASN A 104 -5.07 -12.62 -20.03
N THR A 105 -5.45 -11.68 -20.90
CA THR A 105 -4.90 -10.32 -20.89
C THR A 105 -5.35 -9.53 -19.66
N ILE A 106 -6.62 -9.65 -19.26
CA ILE A 106 -7.14 -9.06 -18.01
C ILE A 106 -6.35 -9.63 -16.83
N GLU A 107 -6.19 -10.95 -16.77
CA GLU A 107 -5.51 -11.62 -15.67
C GLU A 107 -4.02 -11.23 -15.59
N LEU A 108 -3.34 -11.16 -16.73
CA LEU A 108 -1.95 -10.73 -16.80
C LEU A 108 -1.77 -9.30 -16.28
N LEU A 109 -2.63 -8.36 -16.69
CA LEU A 109 -2.58 -6.98 -16.21
C LEU A 109 -2.97 -6.85 -14.74
N ARG A 110 -3.88 -7.70 -14.23
CA ARG A 110 -4.22 -7.80 -12.81
C ARG A 110 -3.01 -8.23 -11.99
N LEU A 111 -2.35 -9.34 -12.37
CA LEU A 111 -1.15 -9.82 -11.69
C LEU A 111 -0.03 -8.78 -11.73
N ALA A 112 0.15 -8.09 -12.87
CA ALA A 112 1.13 -7.04 -12.99
C ALA A 112 0.82 -5.84 -12.09
N ALA A 113 -0.44 -5.46 -11.92
CA ALA A 113 -0.84 -4.40 -10.99
C ALA A 113 -0.65 -4.81 -9.51
N GLU A 114 -0.95 -6.07 -9.17
CA GLU A 114 -0.75 -6.64 -7.83
C GLU A 114 0.72 -6.83 -7.44
N SER A 115 1.63 -6.79 -8.42
CA SER A 115 3.08 -6.74 -8.17
C SER A 115 3.52 -5.44 -7.49
N GLU A 116 2.67 -4.40 -7.49
CA GLU A 116 2.95 -3.10 -6.87
C GLU A 116 4.21 -2.41 -7.43
N SER A 117 4.68 -2.82 -8.61
CA SER A 117 5.84 -2.25 -9.27
C SER A 117 5.44 -1.59 -10.58
N ALA A 118 5.67 -0.28 -10.71
CA ALA A 118 5.46 0.45 -11.96
C ALA A 118 6.29 -0.13 -13.11
N ALA A 119 7.51 -0.59 -12.82
CA ALA A 119 8.40 -1.17 -13.83
C ALA A 119 7.81 -2.47 -14.42
N VAL A 120 7.35 -3.38 -13.55
CA VAL A 120 6.73 -4.65 -13.97
C VAL A 120 5.44 -4.36 -14.75
N PHE A 121 4.55 -3.52 -14.21
CA PHE A 121 3.32 -3.15 -14.90
C PHE A 121 3.58 -2.50 -16.27
N SER A 122 4.59 -1.62 -16.37
CA SER A 122 4.93 -0.97 -17.63
C SER A 122 5.44 -1.95 -18.68
N GLN A 123 6.34 -2.85 -18.30
CA GLN A 123 6.86 -3.86 -19.21
C GLN A 123 5.75 -4.80 -19.69
N THR A 124 4.88 -5.24 -18.78
CA THR A 124 3.74 -6.09 -19.12
C THR A 124 2.74 -5.36 -20.04
N ALA A 125 2.40 -4.11 -19.74
CA ALA A 125 1.52 -3.30 -20.57
C ALA A 125 2.11 -3.09 -21.97
N GLU A 126 3.40 -2.84 -22.07
CA GLU A 126 4.11 -2.74 -23.35
C GLU A 126 4.02 -4.05 -24.15
N SER A 127 4.29 -5.20 -23.52
CA SER A 127 4.13 -6.51 -24.14
C SER A 127 2.71 -6.74 -24.68
N VAL A 128 1.69 -6.40 -23.89
CA VAL A 128 0.27 -6.50 -24.30
C VAL A 128 -0.02 -5.61 -25.51
N ILE A 129 0.43 -4.36 -25.48
CA ILE A 129 0.23 -3.40 -26.58
C ILE A 129 0.93 -3.88 -27.85
N GLN A 130 2.16 -4.39 -27.76
CA GLN A 130 2.91 -4.91 -28.90
C GLN A 130 2.21 -6.11 -29.55
N VAL A 131 1.78 -7.11 -28.76
CA VAL A 131 1.06 -8.28 -29.27
C VAL A 131 -0.28 -7.86 -29.87
N TRP A 132 -1.00 -6.95 -29.21
CA TRP A 132 -2.26 -6.43 -29.73
C TRP A 132 -2.09 -5.71 -31.08
N HIS A 133 -1.01 -4.94 -31.26
CA HIS A 133 -0.71 -4.28 -32.53
C HIS A 133 -0.45 -5.24 -33.69
N ASN A 134 0.16 -6.39 -33.41
CA ASN A 134 0.55 -7.35 -34.44
C ASN A 134 -0.60 -8.29 -34.83
N GLU A 135 -1.40 -8.73 -33.86
CA GLU A 135 -2.30 -9.87 -34.05
C GLU A 135 -3.76 -9.60 -33.60
N GLN A 136 -4.09 -8.36 -33.20
CA GLN A 136 -5.39 -8.03 -32.58
C GLN A 136 -5.79 -9.04 -31.49
N ALA A 137 -4.91 -9.20 -30.50
CA ALA A 137 -5.06 -10.10 -29.35
C ALA A 137 -6.53 -10.41 -28.97
N GLY A 138 -7.03 -11.55 -29.47
CA GLY A 138 -8.27 -12.18 -29.02
C GLY A 138 -9.53 -11.32 -29.02
N GLY A 139 -9.73 -10.43 -30.00
CA GLY A 139 -10.99 -9.67 -30.13
C GLY A 139 -11.13 -8.47 -29.19
N LEU A 140 -10.02 -7.98 -28.62
CA LEU A 140 -9.99 -6.71 -27.90
C LEU A 140 -10.08 -5.52 -28.86
N SER A 141 -11.10 -4.68 -28.71
CA SER A 141 -11.14 -3.41 -29.43
C SER A 141 -10.10 -2.42 -28.87
N LYS A 142 -9.74 -1.39 -29.65
CA LYS A 142 -8.87 -0.29 -29.18
C LYS A 142 -9.38 0.35 -27.89
N LYS A 143 -10.70 0.55 -27.83
CA LYS A 143 -11.38 1.15 -26.68
C LYS A 143 -11.28 0.23 -25.47
N ASP A 144 -11.57 -1.06 -25.64
CA ASP A 144 -11.46 -2.05 -24.56
C ASP A 144 -10.04 -2.11 -24.00
N LEU A 145 -9.02 -2.11 -24.87
CA LEU A 145 -7.62 -2.13 -24.42
C LEU A 145 -7.26 -0.86 -23.64
N ALA A 146 -7.67 0.31 -24.12
CA ALA A 146 -7.43 1.57 -23.42
C ALA A 146 -8.08 1.60 -22.03
N ASP A 147 -9.33 1.15 -21.94
CA ASP A 147 -10.07 1.11 -20.68
C ASP A 147 -9.50 0.05 -19.72
N LEU A 148 -9.03 -1.09 -20.25
CA LEU A 148 -8.37 -2.13 -19.47
C LEU A 148 -7.07 -1.63 -18.84
N LEU A 149 -6.22 -0.97 -19.64
CA LEU A 149 -4.95 -0.40 -19.16
C LEU A 149 -5.19 0.70 -18.13
N ASP A 150 -6.12 1.63 -18.38
CA ASP A 150 -6.45 2.72 -17.43
C ASP A 150 -7.01 2.15 -16.12
N SER A 151 -7.90 1.16 -16.18
CA SER A 151 -8.47 0.53 -14.99
C SER A 151 -7.39 -0.10 -14.11
N HIS A 152 -6.47 -0.88 -14.69
CA HIS A 152 -5.42 -1.55 -13.91
C HIS A 152 -4.32 -0.59 -13.45
N LEU A 153 -4.03 0.46 -14.23
CA LEU A 153 -3.11 1.52 -13.81
C LEU A 153 -3.60 2.21 -12.53
N ARG A 154 -4.93 2.34 -12.32
CA ARG A 154 -5.49 2.95 -11.10
C ARG A 154 -5.35 2.08 -9.85
N ILE A 155 -5.11 0.78 -10.00
CA ILE A 155 -4.91 -0.17 -8.89
C ILE A 155 -3.52 0.00 -8.27
N LEU A 156 -2.54 0.47 -9.04
CA LEU A 156 -1.17 0.67 -8.56
C LEU A 156 -1.09 1.66 -7.38
N PRO A 157 -0.14 1.47 -6.44
CA PRO A 157 0.12 2.41 -5.36
C PRO A 157 0.36 3.84 -5.87
N GLN A 158 0.01 4.85 -5.06
CA GLN A 158 0.10 6.25 -5.48
C GLN A 158 1.53 6.65 -5.88
N GLN A 159 2.55 6.20 -5.14
CA GLN A 159 3.95 6.46 -5.46
C GLN A 159 4.34 5.92 -6.85
N GLU A 160 3.87 4.73 -7.20
CA GLU A 160 4.16 4.07 -8.48
C GLU A 160 3.45 4.73 -9.66
N ARG A 161 2.21 5.20 -9.45
CA ARG A 161 1.41 5.90 -10.49
C ARG A 161 2.01 7.23 -10.93
N LEU A 162 2.85 7.82 -10.08
CA LEU A 162 3.56 9.07 -10.33
C LEU A 162 4.97 8.84 -10.91
N SER A 163 5.42 7.59 -11.00
CA SER A 163 6.71 7.26 -11.61
C SER A 163 6.76 7.66 -13.08
N GLY A 164 7.96 8.00 -13.56
CA GLY A 164 8.19 8.34 -14.97
C GLY A 164 7.84 7.19 -15.93
N ALA A 165 7.94 5.94 -15.48
CA ALA A 165 7.59 4.76 -16.27
C ALA A 165 6.13 4.78 -16.76
N MET A 166 5.21 5.35 -15.97
CA MET A 166 3.78 5.41 -16.31
C MET A 166 3.44 6.48 -17.35
N PHE A 167 4.35 7.43 -17.64
CA PHE A 167 4.07 8.51 -18.57
C PHE A 167 3.77 8.00 -19.98
N TRP A 168 4.57 7.06 -20.45
CA TRP A 168 4.40 6.47 -21.79
C TRP A 168 3.06 5.72 -21.89
N ILE A 169 2.68 4.95 -20.87
CA ILE A 169 1.41 4.19 -20.87
C ILE A 169 0.22 5.15 -20.92
N LYS A 170 0.23 6.23 -20.11
CA LYS A 170 -0.85 7.24 -20.13
C LYS A 170 -1.00 7.87 -21.50
N ARG A 171 0.13 8.18 -22.16
CA ARG A 171 0.13 8.69 -23.53
C ARG A 171 -0.44 7.67 -24.52
N GLU A 172 -0.11 6.39 -24.36
CA GLU A 172 -0.60 5.36 -25.27
C GLU A 172 -2.09 5.05 -25.08
N ILE A 173 -2.60 5.06 -23.84
CA ILE A 173 -4.04 5.00 -23.55
C ILE A 173 -4.79 6.12 -24.27
N GLU A 174 -4.28 7.34 -24.20
CA GLU A 174 -4.87 8.50 -24.87
C GLU A 174 -4.83 8.35 -26.40
N ASN A 175 -3.71 7.86 -26.95
CA ASN A 175 -3.60 7.56 -28.38
C ASN A 175 -4.62 6.51 -28.83
N LEU A 176 -4.81 5.44 -28.06
CA LEU A 176 -5.78 4.38 -28.33
C LEU A 176 -7.21 4.92 -28.34
N ARG A 177 -7.56 5.78 -27.37
CA ARG A 177 -8.87 6.46 -27.29
C ARG A 177 -9.14 7.33 -28.52
N ARG A 178 -8.23 8.25 -28.88
CA ARG A 178 -8.40 9.13 -30.06
C ARG A 178 -8.57 8.34 -31.36
N LYS A 179 -7.78 7.29 -31.54
CA LYS A 179 -7.87 6.40 -32.71
C LYS A 179 -9.16 5.57 -32.76
N SER A 180 -9.86 5.42 -31.63
CA SER A 180 -11.15 4.73 -31.56
C SER A 180 -12.30 5.66 -31.97
N GLU A 181 -12.21 6.95 -31.62
CA GLU A 181 -13.23 7.96 -31.94
C GLU A 181 -13.24 8.31 -33.44
N SER A 182 -12.06 8.32 -34.09
CA SER A 182 -11.94 8.69 -35.50
C SER A 182 -12.49 7.66 -36.50
N LYS A 183 -12.94 6.49 -36.03
CA LYS A 183 -13.47 5.40 -36.88
C LYS A 183 -14.96 5.14 -36.67
N SER A 184 -15.60 5.89 -35.77
CA SER A 184 -17.05 5.89 -35.57
C SER A 184 -17.72 6.93 -36.46
#